data_AF-A0A523W868-F1
#
_entry.id   AF-A0A523W868-F1
#
_cell.length_a   1.000
_cell.length_b   1.000
_cell.length_c   1.000
_cell.angle_alpha   90.00
_cell.angle_beta   90.00
_cell.angle_gamma   90.00
#
_symmetry.space_group_name_H-M   'P 1'
#
loop_
_entity.id
_entity.type
_entity.pdbx_description
1 polymer ?
#
loop_
_entity_poly.entity_id
_entity_poly.type
_entity_poly.pdbx_seq_one_letter_code
_entity_poly.pdbx_strand_id
1 'polypeptide(L)'
;MLKWVETVEAEKKILKALSAAAAFLDGSMLALDEKDDDSLADGVWHVAAELEYALFLFSIVVQDEIDKSKWKLRPKLAKAEAGLMLVTVRGLLDKAEEGMGEGQLLDAFRRTYIARGCMLKIQKDFDREKREAFRRKK
;
A
#
# COMPACT_ATOMS: atom_id res chain seq x y z
N MET A 1 -13.07 -22.58 -18.44
CA MET A 1 -13.57 -21.29 -18.97
C MET A 1 -13.87 -20.30 -17.85
N LEU A 2 -14.56 -20.71 -16.77
CA LEU A 2 -14.86 -19.87 -15.60
C LEU A 2 -13.63 -19.22 -14.93
N LYS A 3 -12.57 -20.01 -14.66
CA LYS A 3 -11.35 -19.53 -13.96
C LYS A 3 -10.65 -18.34 -14.65
N TRP A 4 -10.65 -18.30 -16.00
CA TRP A 4 -10.01 -17.22 -16.77
C TRP A 4 -10.77 -15.89 -16.66
N VAL A 5 -12.10 -15.94 -16.67
CA VAL A 5 -12.95 -14.74 -16.55
C VAL A 5 -12.79 -14.12 -15.16
N GLU A 6 -12.72 -14.96 -14.12
CA GLU A 6 -12.49 -14.53 -12.74
C GLU A 6 -11.11 -13.86 -12.55
N THR A 7 -10.06 -14.40 -13.19
CA THR A 7 -8.71 -13.81 -13.14
C THR A 7 -8.65 -12.42 -13.78
N VAL A 8 -9.20 -12.27 -15.00
CA VAL A 8 -9.20 -10.98 -15.71
C VAL A 8 -10.01 -9.92 -14.95
N GLU A 9 -11.11 -10.32 -14.30
CA GLU A 9 -11.90 -9.41 -13.48
C GLU A 9 -11.17 -9.01 -12.19
N ALA A 10 -10.43 -9.93 -11.57
CA ALA A 10 -9.59 -9.64 -10.41
C ALA A 10 -8.46 -8.66 -10.75
N GLU A 11 -7.77 -8.84 -11.89
CA GLU A 11 -6.71 -7.94 -12.35
C GLU A 11 -7.21 -6.49 -12.57
N LYS A 12 -8.40 -6.33 -13.15
CA LYS A 12 -9.03 -5.00 -13.28
C LYS A 12 -9.30 -4.35 -11.93
N LYS A 13 -9.77 -5.14 -10.96
CA LYS A 13 -10.03 -4.64 -9.59
C LYS A 13 -8.74 -4.29 -8.86
N ILE A 14 -7.66 -5.05 -9.08
CA ILE A 14 -6.33 -4.73 -8.56
C ILE A 14 -5.87 -3.38 -9.10
N LEU A 15 -5.90 -3.18 -10.42
CA LEU A 15 -5.52 -1.90 -11.04
C LEU A 15 -6.34 -0.74 -10.49
N LYS A 16 -7.66 -0.93 -10.33
CA LYS A 16 -8.53 0.10 -9.73
C LYS A 16 -8.14 0.43 -8.29
N ALA A 17 -7.82 -0.57 -7.47
CA ALA A 17 -7.40 -0.37 -6.09
C ALA A 17 -6.04 0.33 -6.00
N LEU A 18 -5.07 -0.04 -6.85
CA LEU A 18 -3.77 0.63 -6.94
C LEU A 18 -3.92 2.11 -7.32
N SER A 19 -4.75 2.40 -8.32
CA SER A 19 -5.03 3.77 -8.75
C SER A 19 -5.74 4.59 -7.67
N ALA A 20 -6.69 4.00 -6.95
CA ALA A 20 -7.33 4.64 -5.80
C ALA A 20 -6.33 4.92 -4.67
N ALA A 21 -5.45 3.96 -4.35
CA ALA A 21 -4.38 4.15 -3.39
C ALA A 21 -3.44 5.29 -3.80
N ALA A 22 -3.10 5.40 -5.08
CA ALA A 22 -2.26 6.50 -5.59
C ALA A 22 -2.94 7.86 -5.43
N ALA A 23 -4.25 7.96 -5.71
CA ALA A 23 -5.00 9.20 -5.54
C ALA A 23 -5.08 9.65 -4.07
N PHE A 24 -5.36 8.72 -3.14
CA PHE A 24 -5.35 9.03 -1.72
C PHE A 24 -3.94 9.37 -1.21
N LEU A 25 -2.90 8.77 -1.79
CA LEU A 25 -1.51 9.07 -1.44
C LEU A 25 -1.13 10.49 -1.86
N ASP A 26 -1.52 10.92 -3.06
CA ASP A 26 -1.30 12.30 -3.50
C ASP A 26 -2.00 13.29 -2.58
N GLY A 27 -3.24 13.01 -2.19
CA GLY A 27 -3.96 13.81 -1.19
C GLY A 27 -3.25 13.83 0.16
N SER A 28 -2.69 12.70 0.60
CA SER A 28 -1.93 12.60 1.85
C SER A 28 -0.63 13.42 1.80
N MET A 29 0.07 13.40 0.66
CA MET A 29 1.30 14.18 0.46
C MET A 29 1.01 15.68 0.46
N LEU A 30 -0.08 16.12 -0.16
CA LEU A 30 -0.54 17.52 -0.09
C LEU A 30 -0.89 17.93 1.34
N ALA A 31 -1.65 17.10 2.08
CA ALA A 31 -2.00 17.37 3.46
C ALA A 31 -0.75 17.48 4.37
N LEU A 32 0.30 16.68 4.10
CA LEU A 32 1.57 16.79 4.80
C LEU A 32 2.25 18.16 4.56
N ASP A 33 2.27 18.63 3.32
CA ASP A 33 2.85 19.93 2.96
C ASP A 33 2.06 21.09 3.60
N GLU A 34 0.74 20.96 3.68
CA GLU A 34 -0.17 21.92 4.31
C GLU A 34 -0.19 21.84 5.85
N LYS A 35 0.44 20.82 6.44
CA LYS A 35 0.43 20.50 7.88
C LYS A 35 -0.98 20.24 8.43
N ASP A 36 -1.83 19.64 7.60
CA ASP A 36 -3.15 19.15 8.01
C ASP A 36 -3.02 17.69 8.49
N ASP A 37 -2.73 17.53 9.78
CA ASP A 37 -2.51 16.23 10.41
C ASP A 37 -3.73 15.31 10.34
N ASP A 38 -4.95 15.86 10.40
CA ASP A 38 -6.19 15.06 10.38
C ASP A 38 -6.44 14.49 8.98
N SER A 39 -6.34 15.32 7.94
CA SER A 39 -6.47 14.88 6.54
C SER A 39 -5.34 13.94 6.13
N LEU A 40 -4.10 14.19 6.61
CA LEU A 40 -2.98 13.29 6.41
C LEU A 40 -3.26 11.91 7.02
N ALA A 41 -3.73 11.86 8.27
CA ALA A 41 -4.03 10.60 8.93
C ALA A 41 -5.13 9.82 8.21
N ASP A 42 -6.21 10.50 7.81
CA ASP A 42 -7.32 9.90 7.06
C ASP A 42 -6.90 9.34 5.70
N GLY A 43 -6.13 10.13 4.93
CA GLY A 43 -5.58 9.70 3.65
C GLY A 43 -4.67 8.47 3.79
N VAL A 44 -3.79 8.47 4.79
CA VAL A 44 -2.92 7.31 5.12
C VAL A 44 -3.74 6.05 5.42
N TRP A 45 -4.89 6.18 6.08
CA TRP A 45 -5.81 5.05 6.31
C TRP A 45 -6.46 4.55 5.02
N HIS A 46 -6.89 5.44 4.14
CA HIS A 46 -7.47 5.07 2.86
C HIS A 46 -6.46 4.38 1.93
N VAL A 47 -5.23 4.90 1.81
CA VAL A 47 -4.15 4.24 1.06
C VAL A 47 -3.91 2.83 1.59
N ALA A 48 -3.84 2.67 2.91
CA ALA A 48 -3.63 1.37 3.53
C ALA A 48 -4.76 0.37 3.23
N ALA A 49 -6.01 0.82 3.24
CA ALA A 49 -7.17 -0.03 2.96
C ALA A 49 -7.19 -0.52 1.50
N GLU A 50 -6.95 0.38 0.55
CA GLU A 50 -6.89 0.02 -0.88
C GLU A 50 -5.73 -0.93 -1.19
N LEU A 51 -4.56 -0.71 -0.56
CA LEU A 51 -3.42 -1.64 -0.69
C LEU A 51 -3.72 -3.03 -0.11
N GLU A 52 -4.40 -3.11 1.04
CA GLU A 52 -4.81 -4.39 1.63
C GLU A 52 -5.80 -5.13 0.71
N TYR A 53 -6.75 -4.40 0.13
CA TYR A 53 -7.71 -4.95 -0.83
C TYR A 53 -7.02 -5.46 -2.10
N ALA A 54 -6.07 -4.70 -2.65
CA ALA A 54 -5.26 -5.13 -3.78
C ALA A 54 -4.47 -6.42 -3.45
N LEU A 55 -3.85 -6.49 -2.27
CA LEU A 55 -3.11 -7.68 -1.81
C LEU A 55 -4.00 -8.90 -1.67
N PHE A 56 -5.22 -8.74 -1.16
CA PHE A 56 -6.19 -9.82 -1.11
C PHE A 56 -6.50 -10.35 -2.50
N LEU A 57 -6.77 -9.47 -3.48
CA LEU A 57 -7.02 -9.89 -4.86
C LEU A 57 -5.79 -10.56 -5.49
N PHE A 58 -4.59 -10.03 -5.27
CA PHE A 58 -3.35 -10.68 -5.71
C PHE A 58 -3.23 -12.09 -5.14
N SER A 59 -3.55 -12.31 -3.86
CA SER A 59 -3.50 -13.66 -3.27
C SER A 59 -4.45 -14.66 -3.95
N ILE A 60 -5.47 -14.20 -4.68
CA ILE A 60 -6.34 -15.07 -5.49
C ILE A 60 -5.70 -15.35 -6.85
N VAL A 61 -5.07 -14.33 -7.45
CA VAL A 61 -4.55 -14.38 -8.82
C VAL A 61 -3.19 -15.08 -8.92
N VAL A 62 -2.25 -14.77 -8.02
CA VAL A 62 -0.84 -15.22 -8.08
C VAL A 62 -0.47 -16.23 -7.01
N GLN A 63 -1.45 -16.89 -6.36
CA GLN A 63 -1.21 -17.84 -5.27
C GLN A 63 -0.16 -18.90 -5.63
N ASP A 64 -0.32 -19.54 -6.79
CA ASP A 64 0.58 -20.60 -7.26
C ASP A 64 2.01 -20.07 -7.48
N GLU A 65 2.16 -18.83 -7.91
CA GLU A 65 3.47 -18.19 -8.12
C GLU A 65 4.12 -17.80 -6.78
N ILE A 66 3.32 -17.28 -5.84
CA ILE A 66 3.78 -16.97 -4.49
C ILE A 66 4.33 -18.23 -3.81
N ASP A 67 3.57 -19.33 -3.85
CA ASP A 67 3.96 -20.60 -3.22
C ASP A 67 5.25 -21.17 -3.81
N LYS A 68 5.43 -21.04 -5.13
CA LYS A 68 6.66 -21.47 -5.83
C LYS A 68 7.85 -20.55 -5.54
N SER A 69 7.61 -19.26 -5.30
CA SER A 69 8.67 -18.25 -5.20
C SER A 69 9.53 -18.34 -3.93
N LYS A 70 9.12 -19.13 -2.92
CA LYS A 70 9.74 -19.20 -1.57
C LYS A 70 9.97 -17.83 -0.93
N TRP A 71 9.27 -16.79 -1.41
CA TRP A 71 9.50 -15.43 -0.97
C TRP A 71 8.98 -15.25 0.45
N LYS A 72 9.79 -14.67 1.33
CA LYS A 72 9.42 -14.40 2.71
C LYS A 72 8.80 -13.00 2.82
N LEU A 73 7.56 -12.96 3.30
CA LEU A 73 6.72 -11.79 3.53
C LEU A 73 7.21 -10.89 4.69
N ARG A 74 8.51 -10.55 4.76
CA ARG A 74 9.08 -9.73 5.84
C ARG A 74 10.10 -8.71 5.33
N PRO A 75 9.68 -7.65 4.63
CA PRO A 75 10.56 -6.52 4.36
C PRO A 75 10.98 -5.89 5.69
N LYS A 76 12.29 -5.79 5.93
CA LYS A 76 12.83 -5.00 7.03
C LYS A 76 12.72 -3.53 6.64
N LEU A 77 11.72 -2.83 7.17
CA LEU A 77 11.52 -1.42 6.90
C LEU A 77 12.44 -0.58 7.80
N ALA A 78 13.40 0.11 7.20
CA ALA A 78 14.27 1.06 7.88
C ALA A 78 13.45 2.16 8.58
N LYS A 79 13.90 2.66 9.73
CA LYS A 79 13.31 3.86 10.35
C LYS A 79 13.50 5.02 9.37
N ALA A 80 12.41 5.64 8.97
CA ALA A 80 12.35 6.77 8.07
C ALA A 80 11.24 7.69 8.56
N GLU A 81 11.31 8.96 8.19
CA GLU A 81 10.24 9.92 8.42
C GLU A 81 9.02 9.60 7.55
N ALA A 82 7.82 10.00 7.98
CA ALA A 82 6.58 9.78 7.26
C ALA A 82 6.66 10.30 5.81
N GLY A 83 7.15 11.53 5.59
CA GLY A 83 7.27 12.11 4.25
C GLY A 83 8.13 11.26 3.29
N LEU A 84 9.30 10.82 3.72
CA LEU A 84 10.15 9.91 2.92
C LEU A 84 9.48 8.57 2.64
N MET A 85 8.72 8.04 3.60
CA MET A 85 7.96 6.82 3.39
C MET A 85 6.82 7.01 2.39
N LEU A 86 6.10 8.14 2.39
CA LEU A 86 5.06 8.43 1.41
C LEU A 86 5.63 8.48 -0.02
N VAL A 87 6.77 9.16 -0.21
CA VAL A 87 7.50 9.17 -1.49
C VAL A 87 7.91 7.76 -1.92
N THR A 88 8.37 6.95 -0.96
CA THR A 88 8.73 5.54 -1.22
C THR A 88 7.51 4.73 -1.66
N VAL A 89 6.36 4.92 -1.00
CA VAL A 89 5.10 4.26 -1.35
C VAL A 89 4.67 4.67 -2.75
N ARG A 90 4.81 5.94 -3.13
CA ARG A 90 4.45 6.40 -4.48
C ARG A 90 5.24 5.68 -5.56
N GLY A 91 6.56 5.64 -5.42
CA GLY A 91 7.42 4.93 -6.38
C GLY A 91 7.23 3.40 -6.37
N LEU A 92 6.63 2.82 -5.33
CA LEU A 92 6.23 1.41 -5.31
C LEU A 92 4.91 1.18 -6.05
N LEU A 93 3.94 2.09 -5.90
CA LEU A 93 2.67 2.06 -6.61
C LEU A 93 2.88 2.20 -8.12
N ASP A 94 3.66 3.20 -8.56
CA ASP A 94 3.95 3.41 -9.98
C ASP A 94 4.50 2.11 -10.62
N LYS A 95 5.47 1.49 -9.96
CA LYS A 95 6.08 0.23 -10.44
C LYS A 95 5.16 -0.98 -10.32
N ALA A 96 4.18 -0.96 -9.41
CA ALA A 96 3.19 -2.02 -9.29
C ALA A 96 2.20 -1.94 -10.45
N GLU A 97 1.75 -0.73 -10.80
CA GLU A 97 0.88 -0.48 -11.96
C GLU A 97 1.59 -0.83 -13.28
N GLU A 98 2.85 -0.43 -13.45
CA GLU A 98 3.70 -0.84 -14.59
C GLU A 98 3.78 -2.38 -14.68
N GLY A 99 4.07 -3.05 -13.57
CA GLY A 99 4.14 -4.51 -13.51
C GLY A 99 2.82 -5.20 -13.87
N MET A 100 1.68 -4.62 -13.48
CA MET A 100 0.36 -5.10 -13.91
C MET A 100 0.18 -4.98 -15.44
N GLY A 101 0.61 -3.86 -16.04
CA GLY A 101 0.55 -3.65 -17.48
C GLY A 101 1.47 -4.58 -18.29
N GLU A 102 2.61 -4.96 -17.71
CA GLU A 102 3.58 -5.88 -18.33
C GLU A 102 3.27 -7.37 -18.07
N GLY A 103 2.22 -7.69 -17.32
CA GLY A 103 1.88 -9.07 -16.93
C GLY A 103 2.82 -9.66 -15.86
N GLN A 104 3.64 -8.84 -15.20
CA GLN A 104 4.55 -9.22 -14.12
C GLN A 104 3.84 -9.22 -12.77
N LEU A 105 2.77 -10.02 -12.66
CA LEU A 105 1.83 -9.98 -11.53
C LEU A 105 2.49 -10.27 -10.18
N LEU A 106 3.44 -11.21 -10.11
CA LEU A 106 4.19 -11.49 -8.88
C LEU A 106 5.00 -10.28 -8.41
N ASP A 107 5.66 -9.56 -9.31
CA ASP A 107 6.45 -8.39 -8.97
C ASP A 107 5.57 -7.19 -8.59
N ALA A 108 4.43 -7.01 -9.24
CA ALA A 108 3.40 -6.06 -8.83
C ALA A 108 2.88 -6.37 -7.41
N PHE A 109 2.58 -7.63 -7.10
CA PHE A 109 2.26 -8.08 -5.75
C PHE A 109 3.38 -7.72 -4.77
N ARG A 110 4.65 -7.96 -5.13
CA ARG A 110 5.76 -7.69 -4.22
C ARG A 110 5.85 -6.23 -3.82
N ARG A 111 5.70 -5.34 -4.79
CA ARG A 111 5.77 -3.89 -4.61
C ARG A 111 4.61 -3.40 -3.75
N THR A 112 3.39 -3.87 -4.05
CA THR A 112 2.18 -3.61 -3.28
C THR A 112 2.35 -4.05 -1.81
N TYR A 113 2.97 -5.20 -1.58
CA TYR A 113 3.21 -5.73 -0.25
C TYR A 113 4.17 -4.86 0.57
N ILE A 114 5.25 -4.38 -0.08
CA ILE A 114 6.20 -3.47 0.57
C ILE A 114 5.52 -2.13 0.86
N ALA A 115 4.75 -1.59 -0.09
CA ALA A 115 4.00 -0.35 0.07
C ALA A 115 3.06 -0.42 1.28
N ARG A 116 2.29 -1.50 1.41
CA ARG A 116 1.41 -1.73 2.56
C ARG A 116 2.18 -1.77 3.88
N GLY A 117 3.35 -2.40 3.88
CA GLY A 117 4.24 -2.42 5.04
C GLY A 117 4.68 -1.02 5.47
N CYS A 118 5.04 -0.15 4.52
CA CYS A 118 5.36 1.25 4.81
C CYS A 118 4.16 1.96 5.45
N MET A 119 2.96 1.80 4.89
CA MET A 119 1.74 2.40 5.44
C MET A 119 1.44 1.93 6.87
N LEU A 120 1.59 0.63 7.15
CA LEU A 120 1.46 0.09 8.51
C LEU A 120 2.41 0.76 9.51
N LYS A 121 3.61 1.14 9.05
CA LYS A 121 4.59 1.78 9.89
C LYS A 121 4.20 3.22 10.20
N ILE A 122 3.79 4.00 9.19
CA ILE A 122 3.30 5.37 9.35
C ILE A 122 2.11 5.39 10.32
N GLN A 123 1.12 4.50 10.12
CA GLN A 123 -0.04 4.37 11.01
C GLN A 123 0.36 4.12 12.48
N LYS A 124 1.33 3.22 12.72
CA LYS A 124 1.83 2.95 14.08
C LYS A 124 2.54 4.13 14.71
N ASP A 125 3.24 4.93 13.89
CA ASP A 125 3.94 6.12 14.35
C ASP A 125 2.93 7.21 14.76
N PHE A 126 1.90 7.47 13.95
CA PHE A 126 0.79 8.38 14.29
C PHE A 126 0.06 7.95 15.58
N ASP A 127 -0.26 6.65 15.71
CA ASP A 127 -0.89 6.12 16.93
C ASP A 127 -0.01 6.31 18.16
N ARG A 128 1.32 6.17 18.02
CA ARG A 128 2.26 6.38 19.12
C ARG A 128 2.27 7.85 19.53
N GLU A 129 2.36 8.77 18.58
CA GLU A 129 2.38 10.21 18.83
C GLU A 129 1.09 10.68 19.51
N LYS A 130 -0.07 10.20 19.03
CA LYS A 130 -1.38 10.49 19.64
C LYS A 130 -1.46 10.00 21.09
N ARG A 131 -0.96 8.80 21.39
CA ARG A 131 -0.91 8.26 22.76
C ARG A 131 0.01 9.09 23.67
N GLU A 132 1.17 9.50 23.17
CA GLU A 132 2.13 10.30 23.93
C GLU A 132 1.59 11.70 24.22
N ALA A 133 0.95 12.34 23.25
CA ALA A 133 0.29 13.63 23.42
C ALA A 133 -0.81 13.56 24.47
N PHE A 134 -1.62 12.50 24.47
CA PHE A 134 -2.65 12.28 25.50
C PHE A 134 -2.07 12.14 26.91
N ARG A 135 -0.93 11.43 27.06
CA ARG A 135 -0.26 11.25 28.36
C ARG A 135 0.33 12.54 28.90
N ARG A 136 0.82 13.45 28.05
CA ARG A 136 1.41 14.74 28.46
C ARG A 136 0.35 15.76 28.91
N LYS A 137 -0.91 15.58 28.52
CA LYS A 137 -2.04 16.44 28.90
C LYS A 137 -2.70 16.03 30.23
N LYS A 138 -2.24 14.94 30.85
CA LYS A 138 -2.74 14.40 32.11
C LYS A 138 -1.75 14.70 33.23
#